data_AF-A0A4Q5QQE1-F1
#
_entry.id   AF-A0A4Q5QQE1-F1
#
_cell.length_a   1.000
_cell.length_b   1.000
_cell.length_c   1.000
_cell.angle_alpha   90.00
_cell.angle_beta   90.00
_cell.angle_gamma   90.00
#
_symmetry.space_group_name_H-M   'P 1'
#
loop_
_entity.id
_entity.type
_entity.pdbx_description
1 polymer ?
#
loop_
_entity_poly.entity_id
_entity_poly.type
_entity_poly.pdbx_seq_one_letter_code
_entity_poly.pdbx_strand_id
1 'polypeptide(L)' 'MLIQHKQVGGKGMFFVEQDGNILAELVYTMPSAEKMIIEHTEVSEELKGKNVGKQLVHTA' A
#
# COMPACT_ATOMS: atom_id res chain seq x y z
N MET A 1 12.31 -0.42 6.39
CA MET A 1 11.22 0.48 5.95
C MET A 1 9.95 -0.11 6.52
N LEU A 2 9.19 0.67 7.30
CA LEU A 2 7.98 0.17 7.95
C LEU A 2 6.81 0.38 6.99
N ILE A 3 6.11 -0.70 6.61
CA ILE A 3 4.84 -0.60 5.90
C ILE A 3 3.75 -0.49 6.94
N GLN A 4 2.95 0.56 6.84
CA GLN A 4 1.80 0.81 7.68
C GLN A 4 0.53 0.37 6.97
N HIS A 5 -0.51 0.09 7.74
CA HIS A 5 -1.80 -0.35 7.23
C HIS A 5 -2.94 0.42 7.89
N LYS A 6 -3.88 0.89 7.07
CA LYS A 6 -5.15 1.45 7.54
C LYS A 6 -6.29 0.84 6.74
N GLN A 7 -7.36 0.44 7.43
CA GLN A 7 -8.57 -0.09 6.80
C GLN A 7 -9.81 0.46 7.50
N VAL A 8 -10.79 0.87 6.71
CA VAL A 8 -12.11 1.31 7.17
C VAL A 8 -13.17 0.61 6.34
N GLY A 9 -13.96 -0.24 6.99
CA GLY A 9 -14.93 -1.10 6.30
C GLY A 9 -14.24 -1.99 5.26
N GLY A 10 -14.77 -1.98 4.04
CA GLY A 10 -14.24 -2.75 2.91
C GLY A 10 -13.09 -2.08 2.15
N LYS A 11 -12.55 -0.93 2.58
CA LYS A 11 -11.46 -0.24 1.87
C LYS A 11 -10.24 -0.10 2.77
N GLY A 12 -9.06 -0.39 2.22
CA GLY A 12 -7.80 -0.26 2.94
C GLY A 12 -6.66 0.29 2.10
N MET A 13 -5.58 0.62 2.79
CA MET A 13 -4.36 1.14 2.20
C MET A 13 -3.15 0.61 2.98
N PHE A 14 -2.20 0.03 2.27
CA PHE A 14 -0.84 -0.18 2.76
C PHE A 14 0.03 0.98 2.29
N PHE A 15 0.86 1.55 3.14
CA PHE A 15 1.64 2.73 2.78
C PHE A 15 2.97 2.82 3.53
N VAL A 16 3.92 3.51 2.92
CA VAL A 16 5.18 3.91 3.53
C VAL A 16 5.13 5.42 3.70
N GLU A 17 5.29 5.88 4.93
CA GLU A 17 5.36 7.29 5.26
C GLU A 17 6.76 7.64 5.78
N GLN A 18 7.27 8.77 5.35
CA GLN A 18 8.49 9.36 5.89
C GLN A 18 8.28 10.88 6.04
N ASP A 19 8.57 11.40 7.23
CA ASP A 19 8.48 12.84 7.53
C ASP A 19 7.09 13.44 7.21
N GLY A 20 6.01 12.67 7.44
CA GLY A 20 4.63 13.05 7.15
C GLY A 20 4.22 12.91 5.68
N ASN A 21 5.11 12.49 4.80
CA ASN A 21 4.83 12.28 3.37
C ASN A 21 4.67 10.80 3.05
N ILE A 22 3.59 10.45 2.34
CA ILE A 22 3.40 9.11 1.81
C ILE A 22 4.28 8.96 0.57
N LEU A 23 5.32 8.14 0.69
CA LEU A 23 6.28 7.87 -0.39
C LEU A 23 5.92 6.63 -1.21
N ALA A 24 5.05 5.77 -0.70
CA ALA A 24 4.48 4.68 -1.47
C ALA A 24 3.14 4.25 -0.88
N GLU A 25 2.21 3.84 -1.73
CA GLU A 25 0.90 3.36 -1.30
C GLU A 25 0.35 2.26 -2.21
N LEU A 26 -0.47 1.40 -1.62
CA LEU A 26 -1.29 0.41 -2.29
C LEU A 26 -2.69 0.49 -1.68
N VAL A 27 -3.66 0.96 -2.47
CA VAL A 27 -5.07 1.08 -2.08
C VAL A 27 -5.83 -0.13 -2.59
N TYR A 28 -6.69 -0.70 -1.76
CA TYR A 28 -7.48 -1.86 -2.11
C TYR A 28 -8.91 -1.81 -1.56
N THR A 29 -9.78 -2.63 -2.14
CA THR A 29 -11.11 -2.93 -1.61
C THR A 29 -11.33 -4.43 -1.40
N MET A 30 -12.21 -4.76 -0.45
CA MET A 30 -12.64 -6.11 -0.05
C MET A 30 -14.15 -6.24 -0.34
N PRO A 31 -14.56 -6.51 -1.58
CA PRO A 31 -15.96 -6.77 -1.90
C PRO A 31 -16.53 -8.01 -1.20
N SER A 32 -15.67 -8.95 -0.79
CA SER A 32 -16.01 -10.09 0.06
C SER A 32 -14.81 -10.48 0.92
N ALA A 33 -15.01 -11.37 1.90
CA ALA A 33 -13.94 -11.79 2.82
C ALA A 33 -12.76 -12.49 2.12
N GLU A 34 -12.99 -13.11 0.95
CA GLU A 34 -11.99 -13.89 0.21
C GLU A 34 -11.45 -13.18 -1.04
N LYS A 35 -11.94 -11.98 -1.34
CA LYS A 35 -11.56 -11.25 -2.57
C LYS A 35 -11.07 -9.87 -2.22
N MET A 36 -9.80 -9.62 -2.52
CA MET A 36 -9.18 -8.30 -2.51
C MET A 36 -9.01 -7.80 -3.95
N ILE A 37 -9.30 -6.52 -4.17
CA ILE A 37 -9.06 -5.83 -5.45
C ILE A 37 -8.10 -4.68 -5.17
N ILE A 38 -6.92 -4.71 -5.78
CA ILE A 38 -5.97 -3.59 -5.75
C ILE A 38 -6.48 -2.52 -6.71
N GLU A 39 -6.75 -1.32 -6.20
CA GLU A 39 -7.29 -0.19 -6.96
C GLU A 39 -6.18 0.72 -7.48
N HIS A 40 -5.21 1.03 -6.63
CA HIS A 40 -4.11 1.95 -6.93
C HIS A 40 -2.82 1.45 -6.30
N THR A 41 -1.71 1.64 -7.00
CA THR A 41 -0.37 1.39 -6.45
C THR A 41 0.57 2.44 -7.00
N GLU A 42 1.26 3.14 -6.10
CA GLU A 42 2.19 4.20 -6.45
C GLU A 42 3.41 4.15 -5.54
N VAL A 43 4.56 4.48 -6.10
CA VAL A 43 5.84 4.52 -5.40
C VAL A 43 6.60 5.74 -5.91
N SER A 44 6.96 6.64 -5.00
CA SER A 44 7.80 7.80 -5.27
C SER A 44 9.13 7.37 -5.88
N GLU A 45 9.65 8.18 -6.81
CA GLU A 45 10.99 8.00 -7.39
C GLU A 45 12.09 8.01 -6.31
N GLU A 46 11.85 8.61 -5.14
CA GLU A 46 12.76 8.58 -3.98
C GLU A 46 13.01 7.15 -3.45
N LEU A 47 12.10 6.23 -3.76
CA LEU A 47 12.16 4.82 -3.39
C LEU A 47 12.54 3.91 -4.57
N LYS A 48 12.95 4.49 -5.71
CA LYS A 48 13.38 3.74 -6.89
C LYS A 48 14.52 2.78 -6.55
N GLY A 49 14.46 1.58 -7.12
CA GLY A 49 15.46 0.54 -6.91
C GLY A 49 15.37 -0.20 -5.56
N LYS A 50 14.47 0.21 -4.66
CA LYS A 50 14.28 -0.44 -3.34
C LYS A 50 13.21 -1.53 -3.33
N ASN A 51 12.60 -1.84 -4.48
CA ASN A 51 11.53 -2.84 -4.63
C ASN A 51 10.31 -2.62 -3.71
N VAL A 52 10.00 -1.37 -3.37
CA VAL A 52 8.93 -1.05 -2.39
C VAL A 52 7.55 -1.47 -2.89
N GLY A 53 7.25 -1.30 -4.18
CA GLY A 53 6.00 -1.79 -4.77
C GLY A 53 5.78 -3.30 -4.58
N LYS A 54 6.84 -4.11 -4.74
CA LYS A 54 6.78 -5.55 -4.47
C LYS A 54 6.52 -5.84 -3.00
N GLN A 55 7.14 -5.09 -2.09
CA GLN A 55 6.95 -5.26 -0.65
C GLN A 55 5.51 -4.91 -0.24
N LEU A 56 4.92 -3.87 -0.83
CA LEU A 56 3.52 -3.51 -0.61
C LEU A 56 2.58 -4.65 -0.99
N VAL A 57 2.75 -5.22 -2.19
CA VAL A 57 1.93 -6.35 -2.66
C VAL A 57 2.11 -7.60 -1.81
N HIS A 58 3.33 -7.90 -1.38
CA HIS A 58 3.59 -9.06 -0.50
C HIS A 58 3.02 -8.92 0.91
N THR A 59 2.72 -7.69 1.34
CA THR A 59 2.14 -7.40 2.66
C THR A 59 0.62 -7.52 2.65
N ALA A 60 0.00 -7.29 1.49
CA ALA A 60 -1.44 -7.41 1.27
C ALA A 60 -1.91 -8.87 1.29
#